data_AF-A0A7J5CA15-F1
#
_entry.id   AF-A0A7J5CA15-F1
#
_cell.length_a   1.000
_cell.length_b   1.000
_cell.length_c   1.000
_cell.angle_alpha   90.00
_cell.angle_beta   90.00
_cell.angle_gamma   90.00
#
_symmetry.space_group_name_H-M   'P 1'
#
loop_
_entity.id
_entity.type
_entity.pdbx_description
1 polymer ?
#
loop_
_entity_poly.entity_id
_entity_poly.type
_entity_poly.pdbx_seq_one_letter_code
_entity_poly.pdbx_strand_id
1 'polypeptide(L)'
;MPTRTDRVATPAGRVVWADVAKGACIILVVLWHVIVKHYLLIDWRIDLPVPGAWGLLGEQLLPLRMPLFFTLSGIFAANAVARPWRVAGRPRIARNLHLYATWLLIHTALLALVPGFPTDRATSLGGLLAQLTVTPSNLWYLYALALYFALAKALRRVHPAVLLAVSGALSAVAATGLLDSPGNRGQVYQNLVFFLAGVHLRPHLQRWAAGASARRLAGTATAYAVALAAMALAGADGWPGVRLLVSVVAVAFGVTAAARAARLRVVGGALARLGRRTLPIYVIHMPVLALLHRLLAGPVADLNRPGRALLVAGYPVLLTAVVLALSLAVHRGLTAAGAHWLFDLPRRAGTDHNREGETMSPSHAPALPDRARVEEAAWWLSGRVVRTPVLNCPAIDRLAGARILLKAENLQTGGSYKMRGAMLAVGRLAADGHTGVVAQSTGNHAVAVALAARRHGLAATVVLPVDAAPVKVARAREAGARVVLAGTTVEERLAVARQVADADGHPLVDAYDHPDVVAGQGSASLELIEEAERAGTPLDALVVPVGGGGGVAGACLAAAGTPIEVYGVEPVGCDSLARSLAAGRPGRLDEHL
;
A
#
# COMPACT_ATOMS: atom_id res chain seq x y z
N MET A 1 28.18 31.67 -9.72
CA MET A 1 28.35 30.74 -8.57
C MET A 1 27.16 29.79 -8.55
N PRO A 2 27.34 28.47 -8.44
CA PRO A 2 26.46 27.51 -9.09
C PRO A 2 25.09 27.33 -8.41
N THR A 3 24.11 27.10 -9.28
CA THR A 3 22.67 26.94 -9.07
C THR A 3 22.33 25.70 -8.25
N ARG A 4 21.63 25.91 -7.13
CA ARG A 4 21.11 24.84 -6.27
C ARG A 4 19.78 24.35 -6.85
N THR A 5 19.87 23.40 -7.77
CA THR A 5 18.73 22.72 -8.42
C THR A 5 17.71 22.19 -7.42
N ASP A 6 16.44 22.39 -7.78
CA ASP A 6 15.22 21.88 -7.17
C ASP A 6 15.34 20.44 -6.66
N ARG A 7 15.42 20.28 -5.34
CA ARG A 7 15.01 19.04 -4.69
C ARG A 7 13.51 19.12 -4.44
N VAL A 8 12.73 18.66 -5.41
CA VAL A 8 11.35 18.24 -5.18
C VAL A 8 11.38 17.21 -4.05
N ALA A 9 10.92 17.61 -2.86
CA ALA A 9 10.82 16.73 -1.71
C ALA A 9 9.78 15.64 -2.02
N THR A 10 10.25 14.42 -2.29
CA THR A 10 9.39 13.24 -2.36
C THR A 10 8.74 12.97 -0.99
N PRO A 11 7.44 12.65 -0.95
CA PRO A 11 6.69 12.50 0.30
C PRO A 11 7.28 11.42 1.20
N ALA A 12 7.35 11.71 2.50
CA ALA A 12 7.88 10.81 3.52
C ALA A 12 7.07 9.51 3.58
N GLY A 13 7.73 8.38 3.28
CA GLY A 13 7.28 7.05 3.71
C GLY A 13 7.14 5.97 2.62
N ARG A 14 6.89 6.31 1.35
CA ARG A 14 6.73 5.30 0.28
C ARG A 14 7.95 5.25 -0.64
N VAL A 15 8.54 4.06 -0.74
CA VAL A 15 9.78 3.82 -1.45
C VAL A 15 9.46 3.57 -2.93
N VAL A 16 9.30 4.65 -3.72
CA VAL A 16 8.89 4.58 -5.14
C VAL A 16 9.70 3.56 -5.95
N TRP A 17 11.02 3.49 -5.71
CA TRP A 17 11.87 2.53 -6.39
C TRP A 17 11.53 1.07 -6.09
N ALA A 18 10.97 0.77 -4.91
CA ALA A 18 10.56 -0.58 -4.55
C ALA A 18 9.32 -1.02 -5.31
N ASP A 19 8.39 -0.10 -5.61
CA ASP A 19 7.25 -0.41 -6.50
C ASP A 19 7.69 -0.56 -7.94
N VAL A 20 8.64 0.26 -8.42
CA VAL A 20 9.29 0.05 -9.72
C VAL A 20 9.95 -1.32 -9.79
N ALA A 21 10.66 -1.73 -8.73
CA ALA A 21 11.31 -3.03 -8.65
C ALA A 21 10.29 -4.19 -8.71
N LYS A 22 9.15 -4.11 -8.00
CA LYS A 22 8.06 -5.08 -8.11
C LYS A 22 7.51 -5.17 -9.53
N GLY A 23 7.29 -4.01 -10.17
CA GLY A 23 6.82 -3.93 -11.56
C GLY A 23 7.78 -4.61 -12.53
N ALA A 24 9.09 -4.39 -12.37
CA ALA A 24 10.11 -5.08 -13.15
C ALA A 24 10.12 -6.59 -12.85
N CYS A 25 10.05 -6.98 -11.57
CA CYS A 25 10.04 -8.40 -11.18
C CYS A 25 8.88 -9.16 -11.82
N ILE A 26 7.65 -8.63 -11.79
CA ILE A 26 6.51 -9.34 -12.37
C ILE A 26 6.65 -9.51 -13.88
N ILE A 27 7.21 -8.51 -14.59
CA ILE A 27 7.49 -8.63 -16.03
C ILE A 27 8.50 -9.75 -16.27
N LEU A 28 9.59 -9.80 -15.52
CA LEU A 28 10.62 -10.84 -15.63
C LEU A 28 10.08 -12.24 -15.28
N VAL A 29 9.14 -12.34 -14.33
CA VAL A 29 8.42 -13.59 -14.00
C VAL A 29 7.59 -14.05 -15.17
N VAL A 30 6.73 -13.20 -15.72
CA VAL A 30 5.86 -13.58 -16.84
C VAL A 30 6.69 -13.90 -18.09
N LEU A 31 7.70 -13.09 -18.39
CA LEU A 31 8.60 -13.31 -19.53
C LEU A 31 9.28 -14.68 -19.50
N TRP A 32 9.81 -15.08 -18.35
CA TRP A 32 10.43 -16.40 -18.23
C TRP A 32 9.43 -17.54 -18.42
N HIS A 33 8.22 -17.42 -17.87
CA HIS A 33 7.18 -18.45 -18.09
C HIS A 33 6.79 -18.51 -19.58
N VAL A 34 6.68 -17.35 -20.24
CA VAL A 34 6.47 -17.27 -21.69
C VAL A 34 7.59 -17.97 -22.45
N ILE A 35 8.86 -17.75 -22.07
CA ILE A 35 10.01 -18.38 -22.71
C ILE A 35 9.96 -19.90 -22.53
N VAL A 36 9.95 -20.36 -21.28
CA VAL A 36 10.15 -21.78 -20.93
C VAL A 36 8.90 -22.64 -21.15
N LYS A 37 7.70 -22.11 -20.91
CA LYS A 37 6.45 -22.87 -20.91
C LYS A 37 5.64 -22.74 -22.20
N HIS A 38 6.09 -21.90 -23.13
CA HIS A 38 5.38 -21.67 -24.39
C HIS A 38 6.33 -21.53 -25.57
N TYR A 39 7.21 -20.52 -25.57
CA TYR A 39 8.03 -20.16 -26.73
C TYR A 39 9.03 -21.23 -27.12
N LEU A 40 9.73 -21.84 -26.16
CA LEU A 40 10.68 -22.94 -26.41
C LEU A 40 10.01 -24.25 -26.81
N LEU A 41 8.68 -24.36 -26.69
CA LEU A 41 7.92 -25.53 -27.13
C LEU A 41 7.42 -25.39 -28.57
N ILE A 42 7.49 -24.19 -29.15
CA ILE A 42 7.13 -23.96 -30.55
C ILE A 42 8.28 -24.44 -31.43
N ASP A 43 7.96 -25.25 -32.43
CA ASP A 43 8.90 -25.63 -33.48
C ASP A 43 9.10 -24.45 -34.45
N TRP A 44 10.13 -23.64 -34.19
CA TRP A 44 10.40 -22.43 -34.97
C TRP A 44 10.91 -22.72 -36.39
N ARG A 45 11.49 -23.90 -36.66
CA ARG A 45 12.08 -24.28 -37.96
C ARG A 45 12.93 -23.16 -38.60
N ILE A 46 13.82 -22.56 -37.80
CA ILE A 46 14.74 -21.50 -38.22
C ILE A 46 16.14 -21.91 -37.81
N ASP A 47 17.10 -21.78 -38.73
CA ASP A 47 18.51 -22.17 -38.56
C ASP A 47 19.32 -21.13 -37.75
N LEU A 48 18.64 -20.27 -36.98
CA LEU A 48 19.26 -19.22 -36.17
C LEU A 48 19.16 -19.60 -34.69
N PRO A 49 20.21 -19.36 -33.88
CA PRO A 49 20.22 -19.70 -32.45
C PRO A 49 19.37 -18.73 -31.59
N VAL A 50 18.40 -18.02 -32.17
CA VAL A 50 17.57 -17.03 -31.46
C VAL A 50 16.75 -17.68 -30.34
N PRO A 51 16.11 -18.85 -30.51
CA PRO A 51 15.40 -19.49 -29.41
C PRO A 51 16.31 -19.87 -28.25
N GLY A 52 17.51 -20.38 -28.55
CA GLY A 52 18.53 -20.70 -27.55
C GLY A 52 19.00 -19.47 -26.79
N ALA A 53 19.18 -18.33 -27.47
CA ALA A 53 19.55 -17.07 -26.82
C ALA A 53 18.49 -16.57 -25.83
N TRP A 54 17.20 -16.71 -26.16
CA TRP A 54 16.11 -16.42 -25.22
C TRP A 54 16.10 -17.37 -24.02
N GLY A 55 16.39 -18.66 -24.23
CA GLY A 55 16.54 -19.64 -23.16
C GLY A 55 17.66 -19.25 -22.19
N LEU A 56 18.85 -18.96 -22.72
CA LEU A 56 20.02 -18.53 -21.95
C LEU A 56 19.73 -17.23 -21.16
N LEU A 57 19.09 -16.24 -21.78
CA LEU A 57 18.67 -15.02 -21.11
C LEU A 57 17.70 -15.31 -19.96
N GLY A 58 16.77 -16.24 -20.15
CA GLY A 58 15.83 -16.67 -19.12
C GLY A 58 16.53 -17.27 -17.89
N GLU A 59 17.53 -18.12 -18.09
CA GLU A 59 18.33 -18.72 -17.02
C GLU A 59 19.16 -17.67 -16.26
N GLN A 60 19.77 -16.73 -16.98
CA GLN A 60 20.55 -15.64 -16.38
C GLN A 60 19.71 -14.67 -15.53
N LEU A 61 18.39 -14.63 -15.72
CA LEU A 61 17.48 -13.80 -14.91
C LEU A 61 17.02 -14.49 -13.62
N LEU A 62 17.26 -15.80 -13.47
CA LEU A 62 16.79 -16.58 -12.33
C LEU A 62 17.41 -16.14 -10.99
N PRO A 63 18.74 -15.91 -10.88
CA PRO A 63 19.37 -15.41 -9.64
C PRO A 63 18.92 -13.99 -9.24
N LEU A 64 18.34 -13.23 -10.17
CA LEU A 64 17.82 -11.90 -9.90
C LEU A 64 16.38 -11.95 -9.40
N ARG A 65 15.51 -12.68 -10.09
CA ARG A 65 14.07 -12.51 -10.03
C ARG A 65 13.44 -12.85 -8.67
N MET A 66 13.62 -14.09 -8.19
CA MET A 66 13.02 -14.52 -6.92
C MET A 66 13.73 -13.90 -5.72
N PRO A 67 15.08 -13.83 -5.68
CA PRO A 67 15.79 -13.15 -4.62
C PRO A 67 15.40 -11.68 -4.44
N LEU A 68 15.26 -10.92 -5.54
CA LEU A 68 14.81 -9.53 -5.49
C LEU A 68 13.36 -9.44 -5.01
N PHE A 69 12.46 -10.28 -5.52
CA PHE A 69 11.06 -10.33 -5.09
C PHE A 69 10.93 -10.56 -3.57
N PHE A 70 11.66 -11.52 -3.01
CA PHE A 70 11.60 -11.82 -1.57
C PHE A 70 12.28 -10.74 -0.73
N THR A 71 13.37 -10.15 -1.21
CA THR A 71 14.00 -8.98 -0.55
C THR A 71 13.01 -7.82 -0.45
N LEU A 72 12.33 -7.49 -1.55
CA LEU A 72 11.29 -6.45 -1.55
C LEU A 72 10.15 -6.80 -0.61
N SER A 73 9.66 -8.05 -0.65
CA SER A 73 8.59 -8.51 0.24
C SER A 73 8.97 -8.39 1.72
N GLY A 74 10.23 -8.68 2.06
CA GLY A 74 10.79 -8.46 3.39
C GLY A 74 10.79 -6.99 3.82
N ILE A 75 11.18 -6.07 2.92
CA ILE A 75 11.14 -4.61 3.18
C ILE A 75 9.71 -4.17 3.57
N PHE A 76 8.68 -4.63 2.86
CA PHE A 76 7.28 -4.30 3.14
C PHE A 76 6.70 -5.06 4.35
N ALA A 77 7.33 -6.16 4.76
CA ALA A 77 6.94 -6.93 5.93
C ALA A 77 7.62 -6.43 7.22
N ALA A 78 8.73 -5.70 7.14
CA ALA A 78 9.57 -5.31 8.29
C ALA A 78 8.76 -4.68 9.45
N ASN A 79 7.89 -3.71 9.14
CA ASN A 79 7.05 -3.08 10.16
C ASN A 79 6.01 -4.05 10.75
N ALA A 80 5.47 -4.97 9.94
CA ALA A 80 4.46 -5.94 10.37
C ALA A 80 5.03 -7.07 11.26
N VAL A 81 6.32 -7.40 11.09
CA VAL A 81 7.03 -8.37 11.93
C VAL A 81 7.04 -7.89 13.40
N ALA A 82 7.24 -6.59 13.64
CA ALA A 82 7.25 -5.99 14.98
C ALA A 82 5.87 -5.92 15.67
N ARG A 83 4.76 -6.00 14.93
CA ARG A 83 3.39 -5.89 15.48
C ARG A 83 2.98 -7.13 16.32
N PRO A 84 1.87 -7.13 17.06
CA PRO A 84 1.32 -8.35 17.67
C PRO A 84 0.81 -9.38 16.64
N TRP A 85 0.76 -10.67 17.02
CA TRP A 85 0.24 -11.76 16.16
C TRP A 85 -1.21 -11.56 15.73
N ARG A 86 -2.06 -11.05 16.62
CA ARG A 86 -3.48 -10.78 16.36
C ARG A 86 -3.67 -9.77 15.21
N VAL A 87 -2.77 -8.80 15.09
CA VAL A 87 -2.81 -7.74 14.08
C VAL A 87 -2.15 -8.19 12.77
N ALA A 88 -1.00 -8.85 12.84
CA ALA A 88 -0.20 -9.13 11.66
C ALA A 88 -0.49 -10.49 11.02
N GLY A 89 -1.00 -11.46 11.78
CA GLY A 89 -1.20 -12.84 11.34
C GLY A 89 -2.28 -12.96 10.27
N ARG A 90 -3.42 -12.31 10.44
CA ARG A 90 -4.52 -12.35 9.46
C ARG A 90 -4.12 -11.79 8.08
N PRO A 91 -3.60 -10.55 7.96
CA PRO A 91 -3.29 -9.97 6.65
C PRO A 91 -2.03 -10.56 5.99
N ARG A 92 -1.10 -11.17 6.74
CA ARG A 92 0.19 -11.65 6.20
C ARG A 92 0.31 -13.16 6.10
N ILE A 93 -0.43 -13.92 6.90
CA ILE A 93 -0.40 -15.40 6.87
C ILE A 93 -1.73 -15.90 6.31
N ALA A 94 -2.85 -15.62 6.99
CA ALA A 94 -4.15 -16.16 6.58
C ALA A 94 -4.52 -15.74 5.15
N ARG A 95 -4.27 -14.48 4.78
CA ARG A 95 -4.49 -14.00 3.41
C ARG A 95 -3.68 -14.75 2.37
N ASN A 96 -2.37 -14.91 2.59
CA ASN A 96 -1.51 -15.60 1.62
C ASN A 96 -1.85 -17.10 1.51
N LEU A 97 -2.19 -17.76 2.62
CA LEU A 97 -2.64 -19.15 2.62
C LEU A 97 -4.00 -19.33 1.95
N HIS A 98 -4.94 -18.40 2.18
CA HIS A 98 -6.25 -18.38 1.49
C HIS A 98 -6.07 -18.24 -0.02
N LEU A 99 -5.25 -17.28 -0.45
CA LEU A 99 -4.94 -17.08 -1.86
C LEU A 99 -4.26 -18.32 -2.45
N TYR A 100 -3.33 -18.93 -1.72
CA TYR A 100 -2.66 -20.16 -2.15
C TYR A 100 -3.67 -21.28 -2.37
N ALA A 101 -4.52 -21.59 -1.38
CA ALA A 101 -5.51 -22.65 -1.47
C ALA A 101 -6.54 -22.40 -2.59
N THR A 102 -7.08 -21.17 -2.65
CA THR A 102 -8.10 -20.79 -3.63
C THR A 102 -7.56 -20.88 -5.05
N TRP A 103 -6.40 -20.27 -5.32
CA TRP A 103 -5.83 -20.27 -6.66
C TRP A 103 -5.21 -21.61 -7.04
N LEU A 104 -4.78 -22.45 -6.09
CA LEU A 104 -4.34 -23.81 -6.39
C LEU A 104 -5.49 -24.64 -7.00
N LEU A 105 -6.70 -24.53 -6.46
CA LEU A 105 -7.88 -25.20 -7.01
C LEU A 105 -8.19 -24.69 -8.42
N ILE A 106 -8.19 -23.36 -8.61
CA ILE A 106 -8.45 -22.73 -9.92
C ILE A 106 -7.39 -23.12 -10.94
N HIS A 107 -6.10 -23.12 -10.57
CA HIS A 107 -5.01 -23.54 -11.44
C HIS A 107 -5.17 -25.00 -11.83
N THR A 108 -5.47 -25.88 -10.88
CA THR A 108 -5.67 -27.30 -11.15
C THR A 108 -6.81 -27.52 -12.15
N ALA A 109 -7.95 -26.84 -11.97
CA ALA A 109 -9.09 -26.93 -12.87
C ALA A 109 -8.79 -26.37 -14.28
N LEU A 110 -8.21 -25.17 -14.38
CA LEU A 110 -7.93 -24.54 -15.66
C LEU A 110 -6.80 -25.23 -16.44
N LEU A 111 -5.76 -25.71 -15.76
CA LEU A 111 -4.68 -26.47 -16.39
C LEU A 111 -5.12 -27.86 -16.84
N ALA A 112 -6.17 -28.44 -16.24
CA ALA A 112 -6.77 -29.67 -16.74
C ALA A 112 -7.36 -29.51 -18.15
N LEU A 113 -7.72 -28.28 -18.55
CA LEU A 113 -8.18 -27.98 -19.91
C LEU A 113 -7.03 -27.97 -20.94
N VAL A 114 -5.77 -27.98 -20.49
CA VAL A 114 -4.58 -27.94 -21.35
C VAL A 114 -3.54 -28.96 -20.87
N PRO A 115 -3.81 -30.27 -21.03
CA PRO A 115 -2.99 -31.32 -20.42
C PRO A 115 -1.53 -31.37 -20.91
N GLY A 116 -1.23 -30.84 -22.11
CA GLY A 116 0.13 -30.77 -22.66
C GLY A 116 0.96 -29.57 -22.21
N PHE A 117 0.41 -28.67 -21.40
CA PHE A 117 1.15 -27.50 -20.92
C PHE A 117 2.10 -27.91 -19.78
N PRO A 118 3.41 -27.58 -19.82
CA PRO A 118 4.42 -28.13 -18.91
C PRO A 118 4.38 -27.48 -17.53
N THR A 119 3.27 -27.62 -16.82
CA THR A 119 3.07 -27.12 -15.46
C THR A 119 2.43 -28.22 -14.62
N ASP A 120 3.07 -28.54 -13.49
CA ASP A 120 2.56 -29.53 -12.55
C ASP A 120 1.17 -29.14 -12.04
N ARG A 121 0.23 -30.08 -12.16
CA ARG A 121 -1.13 -30.00 -11.64
C ARG A 121 -1.49 -31.29 -10.95
N ALA A 122 -2.30 -31.22 -9.91
CA ALA A 122 -2.84 -32.41 -9.29
C ALA A 122 -3.82 -33.13 -10.25
N THR A 123 -3.69 -34.44 -10.38
CA THR A 123 -4.62 -35.30 -11.13
C THR A 123 -5.47 -36.19 -10.21
N SER A 124 -5.18 -36.17 -8.90
CA SER A 124 -5.90 -36.91 -7.86
C SER A 124 -6.05 -36.06 -6.60
N LEU A 125 -7.00 -36.43 -5.73
CA LEU A 125 -7.20 -35.75 -4.44
C LEU A 125 -5.94 -35.84 -3.56
N GLY A 126 -5.27 -36.99 -3.55
CA GLY A 126 -3.99 -37.18 -2.84
C GLY A 126 -2.89 -36.26 -3.38
N GLY A 127 -2.79 -36.11 -4.71
CA GLY A 127 -1.87 -35.16 -5.35
C GLY A 127 -2.18 -33.70 -5.01
N LEU A 128 -3.47 -33.34 -4.91
CA LEU A 128 -3.89 -32.00 -4.52
C LEU A 128 -3.54 -31.69 -3.06
N LEU A 129 -3.78 -32.65 -2.15
CA LEU A 129 -3.37 -32.54 -0.75
C LEU A 129 -1.85 -32.44 -0.62
N ALA A 130 -1.10 -33.24 -1.39
CA ALA A 130 0.34 -33.14 -1.47
C ALA A 130 0.78 -31.76 -1.93
N GLN A 131 0.17 -31.20 -2.98
CA GLN A 131 0.50 -29.84 -3.45
C GLN A 131 0.15 -28.75 -2.43
N LEU A 132 -0.91 -28.94 -1.64
CA LEU A 132 -1.30 -28.00 -0.59
C LEU A 132 -0.32 -28.00 0.60
N THR A 133 0.37 -29.12 0.85
CA THR A 133 1.12 -29.35 2.11
C THR A 133 2.61 -29.69 1.93
N VAL A 134 2.96 -30.59 1.01
CA VAL A 134 4.28 -31.22 0.88
C VAL A 134 5.02 -30.85 -0.41
N THR A 135 4.33 -30.57 -1.52
CA THR A 135 4.93 -30.32 -2.85
C THR A 135 4.38 -29.04 -3.49
N PRO A 136 4.79 -27.84 -3.02
CA PRO A 136 4.20 -26.58 -3.42
C PRO A 136 4.20 -26.39 -4.94
N SER A 137 3.04 -26.01 -5.48
CA SER A 137 2.83 -25.77 -6.92
C SER A 137 3.54 -24.50 -7.41
N ASN A 138 3.26 -24.04 -8.63
CA ASN A 138 3.78 -22.75 -9.13
C ASN A 138 3.34 -21.52 -8.29
N LEU A 139 2.40 -21.70 -7.36
CA LEU A 139 1.98 -20.68 -6.40
C LEU A 139 2.78 -20.71 -5.09
N TRP A 140 3.87 -21.49 -5.02
CA TRP A 140 4.70 -21.70 -3.83
C TRP A 140 5.14 -20.41 -3.13
N TYR A 141 5.29 -19.29 -3.87
CA TYR A 141 5.69 -18.01 -3.30
C TYR A 141 4.66 -17.47 -2.29
N LEU A 142 3.36 -17.74 -2.46
CA LEU A 142 2.32 -17.35 -1.50
C LEU A 142 2.48 -18.10 -0.18
N TYR A 143 2.68 -19.42 -0.27
CA TYR A 143 3.02 -20.27 0.87
C TYR A 143 4.32 -19.80 1.55
N ALA A 144 5.37 -19.56 0.76
CA ALA A 144 6.65 -19.09 1.26
C ALA A 144 6.54 -17.72 1.97
N LEU A 145 5.77 -16.76 1.44
CA LEU A 145 5.56 -15.47 2.09
C LEU A 145 4.88 -15.61 3.45
N ALA A 146 3.89 -16.51 3.58
CA ALA A 146 3.24 -16.80 4.86
C ALA A 146 4.24 -17.43 5.84
N LEU A 147 4.99 -18.45 5.39
CA LEU A 147 5.99 -19.15 6.18
C LEU A 147 7.12 -18.22 6.64
N TYR A 148 7.72 -17.46 5.72
CA TYR A 148 8.82 -16.55 6.02
C TYR A 148 8.37 -15.46 6.99
N PHE A 149 7.16 -14.92 6.83
CA PHE A 149 6.62 -13.96 7.77
C PHE A 149 6.44 -14.56 9.18
N ALA A 150 5.89 -15.78 9.27
CA ALA A 150 5.78 -16.50 10.53
C ALA A 150 7.14 -16.74 11.18
N LEU A 151 8.14 -17.21 10.42
CA LEU A 151 9.50 -17.44 10.91
C LEU A 151 10.17 -16.14 11.38
N ALA A 152 10.16 -15.09 10.56
CA ALA A 152 10.74 -13.79 10.90
C ALA A 152 10.12 -13.21 12.18
N LYS A 153 8.83 -13.49 12.40
CA LYS A 153 8.10 -13.03 13.58
C LYS A 153 8.35 -13.87 14.82
N ALA A 154 8.34 -15.20 14.69
CA ALA A 154 8.62 -16.12 15.79
C ALA A 154 10.06 -15.91 16.30
N LEU A 155 10.99 -15.70 15.38
CA LEU A 155 12.42 -15.54 15.67
C LEU A 155 12.84 -14.07 15.84
N ARG A 156 11.90 -13.13 16.03
CA ARG A 156 12.20 -11.67 16.11
C ARG A 156 13.16 -11.27 17.24
N ARG A 157 13.34 -12.14 18.25
CA ARG A 157 14.27 -11.93 19.39
C ARG A 157 15.69 -12.44 19.09
N VAL A 158 15.86 -13.26 18.06
CA VAL A 158 17.18 -13.77 17.65
C VAL A 158 17.96 -12.67 16.94
N HIS A 159 19.26 -12.60 17.19
CA HIS A 159 20.11 -11.59 16.57
C HIS A 159 20.08 -11.71 15.03
N PRO A 160 19.90 -10.60 14.27
CA PRO A 160 19.77 -10.66 12.81
C PRO A 160 20.92 -11.36 12.09
N ALA A 161 22.16 -11.22 12.58
CA ALA A 161 23.32 -11.89 11.98
C ALA A 161 23.21 -13.42 12.06
N VAL A 162 22.68 -13.95 13.16
CA VAL A 162 22.46 -15.41 13.32
C VAL A 162 21.39 -15.88 12.34
N LEU A 163 20.28 -15.14 12.22
CA LEU A 163 19.21 -15.48 11.28
C LEU A 163 19.69 -15.47 9.83
N LEU A 164 20.47 -14.46 9.43
CA LEU A 164 21.03 -14.37 8.09
C LEU A 164 22.10 -15.45 7.82
N ALA A 165 22.93 -15.78 8.81
CA ALA A 165 23.92 -16.85 8.68
C ALA A 165 23.25 -18.22 8.53
N VAL A 166 22.28 -18.55 9.38
CA VAL A 166 21.55 -19.83 9.34
C VAL A 166 20.74 -19.96 8.05
N SER A 167 19.98 -18.93 7.67
CA SER A 167 19.23 -18.95 6.42
C SER A 167 20.12 -18.93 5.17
N GLY A 168 21.29 -18.29 5.25
CA GLY A 168 22.32 -18.33 4.20
C GLY A 168 22.94 -19.71 4.04
N ALA A 169 23.28 -20.39 5.15
CA ALA A 169 23.75 -21.77 5.12
C ALA A 169 22.68 -22.72 4.56
N LEU A 170 21.42 -22.56 4.99
CA LEU A 170 20.29 -23.31 4.43
C LEU A 170 20.15 -23.07 2.92
N SER A 171 20.29 -21.83 2.46
CA SER A 171 20.25 -21.48 1.04
C SER A 171 21.41 -22.12 0.26
N ALA A 172 22.62 -22.06 0.81
CA ALA A 172 23.82 -22.66 0.23
C ALA A 172 23.69 -24.18 0.08
N VAL A 173 23.21 -24.87 1.11
CA VAL A 173 23.00 -26.33 1.08
C VAL A 173 21.85 -26.70 0.15
N ALA A 174 20.71 -26.01 0.21
CA ALA A 174 19.57 -26.26 -0.66
C ALA A 174 19.88 -26.05 -2.16
N ALA A 175 20.88 -25.21 -2.48
CA ALA A 175 21.33 -25.00 -3.86
C ALA A 175 22.21 -26.15 -4.39
N THR A 176 22.72 -27.04 -3.55
CA THR A 176 23.54 -28.19 -3.99
C THR A 176 22.72 -29.39 -4.46
N GLY A 177 21.41 -29.40 -4.15
CA GLY A 177 20.56 -30.58 -4.35
C GLY A 177 20.75 -31.69 -3.30
N LEU A 178 21.61 -31.50 -2.30
CA LEU A 178 21.81 -32.47 -1.19
C LEU A 178 20.56 -32.66 -0.32
N LEU A 179 19.66 -31.69 -0.29
CA LEU A 179 18.37 -31.81 0.36
C LEU A 179 17.36 -32.34 -0.64
N ASP A 180 16.84 -33.54 -0.40
CA ASP A 180 15.71 -34.06 -1.17
C ASP A 180 14.49 -33.16 -0.95
N SER A 181 14.18 -32.34 -1.96
CA SER A 181 13.20 -31.27 -1.87
C SER A 181 12.21 -31.40 -3.03
N PRO A 182 11.13 -32.19 -2.87
CA PRO A 182 10.20 -32.43 -3.97
C PRO A 182 9.46 -31.14 -4.37
N GLY A 183 9.24 -30.96 -5.67
CA GLY A 183 8.61 -29.78 -6.25
C GLY A 183 9.43 -28.50 -6.03
N ASN A 184 8.76 -27.39 -5.68
CA ASN A 184 9.42 -26.08 -5.51
C ASN A 184 10.02 -25.84 -4.11
N ARG A 185 10.14 -26.86 -3.25
CA ARG A 185 10.65 -26.69 -1.87
C ARG A 185 12.07 -26.18 -1.80
N GLY A 186 12.95 -26.62 -2.71
CA GLY A 186 14.31 -26.10 -2.81
C GLY A 186 14.32 -24.57 -2.94
N GLN A 187 13.41 -24.00 -3.74
CA GLN A 187 13.30 -22.55 -3.89
C GLN A 187 12.81 -21.85 -2.60
N VAL A 188 12.00 -22.50 -1.77
CA VAL A 188 11.58 -21.97 -0.46
C VAL A 188 12.79 -21.88 0.48
N TYR A 189 13.67 -22.86 0.49
CA TYR A 189 14.86 -22.81 1.34
C TYR A 189 15.87 -21.78 0.86
N GLN A 190 16.11 -21.74 -0.45
CA GLN A 190 17.06 -20.82 -1.07
C GLN A 190 16.70 -19.35 -0.87
N ASN A 191 15.41 -19.02 -0.79
CA ASN A 191 14.95 -17.63 -0.77
C ASN A 191 14.62 -17.04 0.61
N LEU A 192 14.62 -17.84 1.68
CA LEU A 192 14.36 -17.36 3.05
C LEU A 192 15.34 -16.24 3.46
N VAL A 193 16.63 -16.41 3.13
CA VAL A 193 17.68 -15.42 3.45
C VAL A 193 17.40 -14.05 2.85
N PHE A 194 16.86 -13.99 1.64
CA PHE A 194 16.54 -12.73 0.96
C PHE A 194 15.36 -12.02 1.62
N PHE A 195 14.33 -12.76 2.03
CA PHE A 195 13.22 -12.18 2.80
C PHE A 195 13.70 -11.61 4.14
N LEU A 196 14.50 -12.37 4.89
CA LEU A 196 15.07 -11.93 6.16
C LEU A 196 16.02 -10.74 5.99
N ALA A 197 16.83 -10.73 4.92
CA ALA A 197 17.67 -9.59 4.55
C ALA A 197 16.82 -8.35 4.27
N GLY A 198 15.70 -8.50 3.56
CA GLY A 198 14.73 -7.43 3.35
C GLY A 198 14.15 -6.86 4.64
N VAL A 199 13.85 -7.72 5.62
CA VAL A 199 13.33 -7.32 6.94
C VAL A 199 14.39 -6.57 7.75
N HIS A 200 15.58 -7.14 7.90
CA HIS A 200 16.60 -6.67 8.84
C HIS A 200 17.56 -5.63 8.25
N LEU A 201 17.82 -5.67 6.94
CA LEU A 201 18.73 -4.74 6.25
C LEU A 201 17.99 -3.62 5.53
N ARG A 202 16.70 -3.41 5.80
CA ARG A 202 15.88 -2.35 5.19
C ARG A 202 16.55 -0.96 5.16
N PRO A 203 17.13 -0.43 6.26
CA PRO A 203 17.79 0.89 6.22
C PRO A 203 19.01 0.92 5.29
N HIS A 204 19.75 -0.19 5.19
CA HIS A 204 20.91 -0.31 4.30
C HIS A 204 20.46 -0.34 2.84
N LEU A 205 19.44 -1.14 2.51
CA LEU A 205 18.86 -1.23 1.16
C LEU A 205 18.29 0.11 0.70
N GLN A 206 17.63 0.86 1.59
CA GLN A 206 17.13 2.20 1.30
C GLN A 206 18.26 3.20 1.04
N ARG A 207 19.33 3.19 1.84
CA ARG A 207 20.54 4.01 1.61
C ARG A 207 21.24 3.64 0.31
N TRP A 208 21.35 2.34 0.01
CA TRP A 208 21.93 1.83 -1.22
C TRP A 208 21.20 2.37 -2.45
N ALA A 209 19.87 2.25 -2.45
CA ALA A 209 19.01 2.75 -3.52
C ALA A 209 19.07 4.29 -3.67
N ALA A 210 19.12 5.03 -2.56
CA ALA A 210 19.24 6.49 -2.59
C ALA A 210 20.52 6.95 -3.31
N GLY A 211 21.64 6.23 -3.11
CA GLY A 211 22.91 6.51 -3.78
C GLY A 211 23.05 6.00 -5.21
N ALA A 212 21.98 5.48 -5.84
CA ALA A 212 22.04 4.94 -7.19
C ALA A 212 22.50 6.00 -8.21
N SER A 213 23.51 5.66 -9.02
CA SER A 213 24.07 6.50 -10.08
C SER A 213 24.28 5.66 -11.35
N ALA A 214 24.51 6.31 -12.51
CA ALA A 214 24.81 5.58 -13.75
C ALA A 214 26.08 4.74 -13.63
N ARG A 215 27.13 5.26 -12.97
CA ARG A 215 28.37 4.52 -12.69
C ARG A 215 28.12 3.30 -11.79
N ARG A 216 27.30 3.45 -10.74
CA ARG A 216 26.94 2.33 -9.85
C ARG A 216 26.11 1.29 -10.59
N LEU A 217 25.18 1.71 -11.45
CA LEU A 217 24.40 0.79 -12.29
C LEU A 217 25.31 -0.01 -13.21
N ALA A 218 26.23 0.64 -13.93
CA ALA A 218 27.21 -0.04 -14.76
C ALA A 218 28.08 -1.00 -13.94
N GLY A 219 28.64 -0.54 -12.82
CA GLY A 219 29.48 -1.39 -11.95
C GLY A 219 28.75 -2.61 -11.39
N THR A 220 27.51 -2.46 -10.92
CA THR A 220 26.70 -3.59 -10.44
C THR A 220 26.25 -4.53 -11.56
N ALA A 221 25.98 -4.00 -12.75
CA ALA A 221 25.66 -4.82 -13.92
C ALA A 221 26.88 -5.65 -14.37
N THR A 222 28.05 -5.03 -14.45
CA THR A 222 29.32 -5.71 -14.77
C THR A 222 29.64 -6.75 -13.71
N ALA A 223 29.54 -6.43 -12.43
CA ALA A 223 29.76 -7.39 -11.35
C ALA A 223 28.81 -8.60 -11.46
N TYR A 224 27.54 -8.37 -11.78
CA TYR A 224 26.58 -9.45 -11.98
C TYR A 224 26.92 -10.32 -13.19
N ALA A 225 27.26 -9.70 -14.33
CA ALA A 225 27.67 -10.42 -15.53
C ALA A 225 28.94 -11.26 -15.32
N VAL A 226 29.94 -10.69 -14.63
CA VAL A 226 31.19 -11.40 -14.27
C VAL A 226 30.90 -12.55 -13.32
N ALA A 227 30.04 -12.36 -12.32
CA ALA A 227 29.66 -13.43 -11.39
C ALA A 227 28.94 -14.59 -12.10
N LEU A 228 28.02 -14.29 -13.03
CA LEU A 228 27.35 -15.28 -13.86
C LEU A 228 28.34 -16.03 -14.77
N ALA A 229 29.24 -15.29 -15.44
CA ALA A 229 30.24 -15.87 -16.32
C ALA A 229 31.22 -16.77 -15.54
N ALA A 230 31.70 -16.32 -14.38
CA ALA A 230 32.58 -17.10 -13.52
C ALA A 230 31.90 -18.39 -13.02
N MET A 231 30.63 -18.29 -12.58
CA MET A 231 29.85 -19.46 -12.17
C MET A 231 29.67 -20.47 -13.31
N ALA A 232 29.34 -19.98 -14.51
CA ALA A 232 29.15 -20.82 -15.69
C ALA A 232 30.46 -21.47 -16.15
N LEU A 233 31.55 -20.70 -16.26
CA LEU A 233 32.87 -21.20 -16.68
C LEU A 233 33.46 -22.21 -15.70
N ALA A 234 33.22 -22.04 -14.40
CA ALA A 234 33.66 -22.98 -13.39
C ALA A 234 32.75 -24.22 -13.26
N GLY A 235 31.62 -24.28 -13.97
CA GLY A 235 30.60 -25.31 -13.76
C GLY A 235 30.08 -25.35 -12.32
N ALA A 236 30.16 -24.21 -11.61
CA ALA A 236 30.02 -24.14 -10.15
C ALA A 236 28.57 -23.86 -9.70
N ASP A 237 27.58 -24.03 -10.58
CA ASP A 237 26.16 -23.80 -10.24
C ASP A 237 25.69 -24.70 -9.08
N GLY A 238 26.21 -25.94 -9.00
CA GLY A 238 25.93 -26.88 -7.91
C GLY A 238 26.75 -26.66 -6.63
N TRP A 239 27.73 -25.75 -6.63
CA TRP A 239 28.63 -25.58 -5.49
C TRP A 239 27.94 -24.86 -4.33
N PRO A 240 28.18 -25.28 -3.07
CA PRO A 240 27.56 -24.65 -1.91
C PRO A 240 27.83 -23.13 -1.88
N GLY A 241 26.76 -22.34 -1.89
CA GLY A 241 26.83 -20.89 -1.70
C GLY A 241 27.16 -20.06 -2.95
N VAL A 242 27.61 -20.65 -4.07
CA VAL A 242 27.90 -19.88 -5.31
C VAL A 242 26.64 -19.19 -5.84
N ARG A 243 25.53 -19.92 -5.97
CA ARG A 243 24.23 -19.35 -6.37
C ARG A 243 23.73 -18.26 -5.42
N LEU A 244 23.98 -18.42 -4.11
CA LEU A 244 23.64 -17.41 -3.10
C LEU A 244 24.43 -16.12 -3.34
N LEU A 245 25.75 -16.22 -3.55
CA LEU A 245 26.62 -15.07 -3.81
C LEU A 245 26.23 -14.35 -5.11
N VAL A 246 26.01 -15.09 -6.20
CA VAL A 246 25.54 -14.53 -7.48
C VAL A 246 24.20 -13.81 -7.28
N SER A 247 23.27 -14.40 -6.52
CA SER A 247 21.96 -13.81 -6.22
C SER A 247 22.07 -12.54 -5.35
N VAL A 248 23.03 -12.46 -4.41
CA VAL A 248 23.29 -11.24 -3.64
C VAL A 248 23.76 -10.10 -4.55
N VAL A 249 24.69 -10.39 -5.47
CA VAL A 249 25.14 -9.41 -6.48
C VAL A 249 23.98 -9.00 -7.39
N ALA A 250 23.16 -9.96 -7.81
CA ALA A 250 21.97 -9.73 -8.62
C ALA A 250 20.98 -8.79 -7.91
N VAL A 251 20.67 -9.03 -6.64
CA VAL A 251 19.78 -8.17 -5.85
C VAL A 251 20.34 -6.74 -5.75
N ALA A 252 21.64 -6.57 -5.55
CA ALA A 252 22.28 -5.26 -5.53
C ALA A 252 22.15 -4.53 -6.88
N PHE A 253 22.33 -5.26 -8.00
CA PHE A 253 22.04 -4.75 -9.35
C PHE A 253 20.57 -4.37 -9.50
N GLY A 254 19.63 -5.26 -9.14
CA GLY A 254 18.19 -5.05 -9.27
C GLY A 254 17.67 -3.83 -8.49
N VAL A 255 18.13 -3.65 -7.25
CA VAL A 255 17.82 -2.46 -6.44
C VAL A 255 18.37 -1.19 -7.11
N THR A 256 19.60 -1.23 -7.62
CA THR A 256 20.24 -0.09 -8.30
C THR A 256 19.51 0.27 -9.60
N ALA A 257 19.17 -0.74 -10.40
CA ALA A 257 18.43 -0.60 -11.65
C ALA A 257 17.03 -0.02 -11.41
N ALA A 258 16.29 -0.55 -10.44
CA ALA A 258 14.97 -0.03 -10.07
C ALA A 258 15.02 1.41 -9.55
N ALA A 259 16.01 1.75 -8.72
CA ALA A 259 16.23 3.11 -8.24
C ALA A 259 16.56 4.09 -9.37
N ARG A 260 17.29 3.65 -10.40
CA ARG A 260 17.57 4.46 -11.59
C ARG A 260 16.33 4.60 -12.47
N ALA A 261 15.61 3.52 -12.72
CA ALA A 261 14.38 3.52 -13.51
C ALA A 261 13.28 4.38 -12.86
N ALA A 262 13.22 4.43 -11.53
CA ALA A 262 12.30 5.30 -10.79
C ALA A 262 12.49 6.80 -11.06
N ARG A 263 13.66 7.22 -11.56
CA ARG A 263 13.92 8.62 -11.97
C ARG A 263 13.42 8.94 -13.37
N LEU A 264 13.08 7.92 -14.17
CA LEU A 264 12.53 8.11 -15.52
C LEU A 264 11.02 8.33 -15.39
N ARG A 265 10.51 9.51 -15.80
CA ARG A 265 9.09 9.86 -15.62
C ARG A 265 8.13 8.83 -16.23
N VAL A 266 8.36 8.46 -17.49
CA VAL A 266 7.47 7.55 -18.24
C VAL A 266 7.65 6.11 -17.77
N VAL A 267 8.87 5.58 -17.89
CA VAL A 267 9.18 4.17 -17.58
C VAL A 267 9.00 3.88 -16.10
N GLY A 268 9.52 4.73 -15.21
CA GLY A 268 9.36 4.60 -13.77
C GLY A 268 7.90 4.71 -13.34
N GLY A 269 7.14 5.64 -13.91
CA GLY A 269 5.70 5.78 -13.65
C GLY A 269 4.89 4.55 -14.08
N ALA A 270 5.19 3.98 -15.25
CA ALA A 270 4.55 2.75 -15.74
C ALA A 270 4.88 1.53 -14.87
N LEU A 271 6.17 1.31 -14.57
CA LEU A 271 6.62 0.21 -13.72
C LEU A 271 6.07 0.32 -12.29
N ALA A 272 6.03 1.51 -11.71
CA ALA A 272 5.44 1.71 -10.38
C ALA A 272 3.93 1.42 -10.37
N ARG A 273 3.18 1.84 -11.41
CA ARG A 273 1.74 1.50 -11.55
C ARG A 273 1.53 0.00 -11.62
N LEU A 274 2.34 -0.71 -12.41
CA LEU A 274 2.29 -2.17 -12.50
C LEU A 274 2.68 -2.83 -11.18
N GLY A 275 3.72 -2.30 -10.52
CA GLY A 275 4.22 -2.74 -9.21
C GLY A 275 3.22 -2.66 -8.07
N ARG A 276 2.23 -1.76 -8.15
CA ARG A 276 1.10 -1.68 -7.21
C ARG A 276 0.01 -2.71 -7.47
N ARG A 277 0.02 -3.38 -8.62
CA ARG A 277 -1.02 -4.33 -9.08
C ARG A 277 -0.43 -5.69 -9.47
N THR A 278 0.62 -6.12 -8.80
CA THR A 278 1.30 -7.38 -9.16
C THR A 278 0.54 -8.63 -8.73
N LEU A 279 -0.19 -8.58 -7.61
CA LEU A 279 -0.85 -9.77 -7.06
C LEU A 279 -1.82 -10.46 -8.05
N PRO A 280 -2.75 -9.74 -8.71
CA PRO A 280 -3.65 -10.39 -9.68
C PRO A 280 -2.88 -11.04 -10.82
N ILE A 281 -1.79 -10.43 -11.29
CA ILE A 281 -0.95 -10.98 -12.35
C ILE A 281 -0.26 -12.26 -11.86
N TYR A 282 0.32 -12.24 -10.67
CA TYR A 282 0.99 -13.39 -10.07
C TYR A 282 0.10 -14.63 -9.98
N VAL A 283 -1.20 -14.47 -9.74
CA VAL A 283 -2.15 -15.59 -9.63
C VAL A 283 -2.87 -15.92 -10.95
N ILE A 284 -3.07 -14.96 -11.87
CA ILE A 284 -3.82 -15.19 -13.13
C ILE A 284 -2.93 -15.60 -14.31
N HIS A 285 -1.66 -15.17 -14.36
CA HIS A 285 -0.85 -15.28 -15.58
C HIS A 285 -0.64 -16.71 -16.07
N MET A 286 -0.52 -17.70 -15.17
CA MET A 286 -0.29 -19.09 -15.56
C MET A 286 -1.50 -19.71 -16.28
N PRO A 287 -2.73 -19.64 -15.74
CA PRO A 287 -3.92 -20.05 -16.48
C PRO A 287 -4.09 -19.33 -17.82
N VAL A 288 -3.87 -18.00 -17.85
CA VAL A 288 -3.95 -17.22 -19.09
C VAL A 288 -2.93 -17.71 -20.12
N LEU A 289 -1.68 -17.93 -19.70
CA LEU A 289 -0.62 -18.43 -20.58
C LEU A 289 -0.92 -19.84 -21.09
N ALA A 290 -1.48 -20.73 -20.28
CA ALA A 290 -1.86 -22.08 -20.69
C ALA A 290 -2.95 -22.04 -21.78
N LEU A 291 -3.98 -21.21 -21.60
CA LEU A 291 -5.04 -21.03 -22.60
C LEU A 291 -4.49 -20.41 -23.89
N LEU A 292 -3.65 -19.37 -23.79
CA LEU A 292 -2.98 -18.79 -24.95
C LEU A 292 -2.06 -19.79 -25.65
N HIS A 293 -1.38 -20.67 -24.92
CA HIS A 293 -0.57 -21.72 -25.51
C HIS A 293 -1.42 -22.67 -26.36
N ARG A 294 -2.56 -23.12 -25.82
CA ARG A 294 -3.51 -23.94 -26.58
C ARG A 294 -4.01 -23.25 -27.85
N LEU A 295 -4.22 -21.93 -27.80
CA LEU A 295 -4.75 -21.15 -28.92
C LEU A 295 -3.69 -20.76 -29.96
N LEU A 296 -2.46 -20.45 -29.54
CA LEU A 296 -1.45 -19.80 -30.38
C LEU A 296 -0.31 -20.71 -30.80
N ALA A 297 0.04 -21.75 -30.04
CA ALA A 297 1.26 -22.52 -30.31
C ALA A 297 1.26 -23.20 -31.69
N GLY A 298 0.15 -23.87 -32.06
CA GLY A 298 -0.03 -24.47 -33.37
C GLY A 298 -0.02 -23.43 -34.50
N PRO A 299 -0.93 -22.44 -34.48
CA PRO A 299 -0.97 -21.41 -35.53
C PRO A 299 0.34 -20.65 -35.74
N VAL A 300 1.13 -20.42 -34.68
CA VAL A 300 2.45 -19.77 -34.80
C VAL A 300 3.48 -20.71 -35.42
N ALA A 301 3.48 -22.01 -35.08
CA ALA A 301 4.37 -23.00 -35.70
C ALA A 301 4.08 -23.16 -37.20
N ASP A 302 2.81 -23.07 -37.59
CA ASP A 302 2.32 -23.24 -38.97
C ASP A 302 2.53 -22.01 -39.87
N LEU A 303 3.03 -20.89 -39.34
CA LEU A 303 3.35 -19.70 -40.14
C LEU A 303 4.39 -20.01 -41.23
N ASN A 304 4.37 -19.23 -42.32
CA ASN A 304 5.43 -19.34 -43.33
C ASN A 304 6.81 -18.93 -42.76
N ARG A 305 7.90 -19.33 -43.44
CA ARG A 305 9.29 -19.01 -43.03
C ARG A 305 9.52 -17.51 -42.72
N PRO A 306 9.07 -16.54 -43.56
CA PRO A 306 9.25 -15.12 -43.23
C PRO A 306 8.43 -14.67 -42.01
N GLY A 307 7.21 -15.19 -41.83
CA GLY A 307 6.39 -14.91 -40.65
C GLY A 307 7.03 -15.39 -39.35
N ARG A 308 7.60 -16.60 -39.34
CA ARG A 308 8.34 -17.11 -38.18
C ARG A 308 9.62 -16.31 -37.93
N ALA A 309 10.36 -15.95 -38.98
CA ALA A 309 11.59 -15.16 -38.85
C ALA A 309 11.35 -13.76 -38.27
N LEU A 310 10.20 -13.13 -38.59
CA LEU A 310 9.82 -11.84 -38.00
C LEU A 310 9.47 -11.99 -36.51
N LEU A 311 8.74 -13.05 -36.14
CA LEU A 311 8.25 -13.22 -34.78
C LEU A 311 9.31 -13.76 -33.81
N VAL A 312 10.23 -14.63 -34.25
CA VAL A 312 11.14 -15.39 -33.37
C VAL A 312 11.90 -14.50 -32.38
N ALA A 313 12.28 -13.28 -32.77
CA ALA A 313 12.99 -12.34 -31.92
C ALA A 313 12.06 -11.58 -30.95
N GLY A 314 10.89 -11.11 -31.40
CA GLY A 314 10.00 -10.25 -30.62
C GLY A 314 8.88 -10.96 -29.85
N TYR A 315 8.60 -12.22 -30.20
CA TYR A 315 7.44 -12.97 -29.71
C TYR A 315 7.38 -13.09 -28.17
N PRO A 316 8.49 -13.40 -27.45
CA PRO A 316 8.43 -13.48 -25.99
C PRO A 316 8.01 -12.17 -25.33
N VAL A 317 8.47 -11.02 -25.85
CA VAL A 317 8.14 -9.70 -25.32
C VAL A 317 6.68 -9.35 -25.61
N LEU A 318 6.22 -9.60 -26.84
CA LEU A 318 4.84 -9.35 -27.25
C LEU A 318 3.86 -10.19 -26.43
N LEU A 319 4.10 -11.51 -26.34
CA LEU A 319 3.23 -12.41 -25.59
C LEU A 319 3.24 -12.08 -24.09
N THR A 320 4.37 -11.64 -23.54
CA THR A 320 4.43 -11.14 -22.16
C THR A 320 3.50 -9.95 -21.96
N ALA A 321 3.53 -8.95 -22.84
CA ALA A 321 2.63 -7.80 -22.75
C ALA A 321 1.15 -8.20 -22.83
N VAL A 322 0.81 -9.15 -23.71
CA VAL A 322 -0.55 -9.69 -23.85
C VAL A 322 -0.99 -10.41 -22.57
N VAL A 323 -0.15 -11.28 -22.00
CA VAL A 323 -0.46 -12.00 -20.75
C VAL A 323 -0.67 -11.03 -19.59
N LEU A 324 0.16 -9.99 -19.47
CA LEU A 324 -0.01 -8.95 -18.45
C LEU A 324 -1.33 -8.19 -18.60
N ALA A 325 -1.66 -7.77 -19.84
CA ALA A 325 -2.88 -7.04 -20.13
C ALA A 325 -4.14 -7.88 -19.87
N LEU A 326 -4.17 -9.13 -20.34
CA LEU A 326 -5.27 -10.05 -20.12
C LEU A 326 -5.43 -10.40 -18.64
N SER A 327 -4.34 -10.63 -17.91
CA SER A 327 -4.42 -10.89 -16.46
C SER A 327 -5.06 -9.73 -15.70
N LEU A 328 -4.73 -8.49 -16.06
CA LEU A 328 -5.36 -7.30 -15.48
C LEU A 328 -6.80 -7.11 -15.92
N ALA A 329 -7.15 -7.45 -17.16
CA ALA A 329 -8.52 -7.39 -17.66
C ALA A 329 -9.43 -8.44 -16.96
N VAL A 330 -8.96 -9.68 -16.83
CA VAL A 330 -9.62 -10.74 -16.08
C VAL A 330 -9.82 -10.32 -14.62
N HIS A 331 -8.80 -9.75 -13.98
CA HIS A 331 -8.95 -9.22 -12.63
C HIS A 331 -10.07 -8.17 -12.54
N ARG A 332 -10.09 -7.18 -13.45
CA ARG A 332 -11.14 -6.15 -13.47
C ARG A 332 -12.54 -6.77 -13.65
N GLY A 333 -12.68 -7.71 -14.58
CA GLY A 333 -13.95 -8.42 -14.84
C GLY A 333 -14.43 -9.20 -13.61
N LEU A 334 -13.55 -9.98 -12.98
CA LEU A 334 -13.87 -10.73 -11.77
C LEU A 334 -14.24 -9.81 -10.60
N THR A 335 -13.53 -8.69 -10.43
CA THR A 335 -13.89 -7.70 -9.39
C THR A 335 -15.19 -6.98 -9.68
N ALA A 336 -15.49 -6.67 -10.94
CA ALA A 336 -16.77 -6.06 -11.33
C ALA A 336 -17.95 -7.01 -11.08
N ALA A 337 -17.72 -8.32 -11.22
CA ALA A 337 -18.68 -9.37 -10.88
C ALA A 337 -18.77 -9.68 -9.37
N GLY A 338 -18.11 -8.90 -8.50
CA GLY A 338 -18.16 -9.08 -7.05
C GLY A 338 -17.27 -10.20 -6.49
N ALA A 339 -16.44 -10.86 -7.31
CA ALA A 339 -15.57 -11.97 -6.90
C ALA A 339 -14.28 -11.50 -6.17
N HIS A 340 -14.39 -10.52 -5.27
CA HIS A 340 -13.25 -9.96 -4.52
C HIS A 340 -12.56 -10.99 -3.61
N TRP A 341 -13.30 -12.01 -3.17
CA TRP A 341 -12.78 -13.11 -2.33
C TRP A 341 -11.71 -13.97 -3.03
N LEU A 342 -11.58 -13.87 -4.36
CA LEU A 342 -10.49 -14.48 -5.12
C LEU A 342 -9.15 -13.76 -4.90
N PHE A 343 -9.18 -12.48 -4.51
CA PHE A 343 -7.97 -11.65 -4.40
C PHE A 343 -7.70 -11.15 -2.98
N ASP A 344 -8.62 -11.40 -2.05
CA ASP A 344 -8.45 -11.13 -0.63
C ASP A 344 -9.25 -12.12 0.23
N LEU A 345 -9.04 -12.06 1.55
CA LEU A 345 -9.82 -12.87 2.48
C LEU A 345 -11.32 -12.58 2.33
N PRO A 346 -12.18 -13.62 2.37
CA PRO A 346 -13.61 -13.43 2.44
C PRO A 346 -13.93 -12.55 3.65
N ARG A 347 -14.74 -11.51 3.42
CA ARG A 347 -15.30 -10.74 4.53
C ARG A 347 -16.09 -11.72 5.40
N ARG A 348 -15.87 -11.72 6.71
CA ARG A 348 -16.69 -12.53 7.62
C ARG A 348 -18.10 -11.96 7.57
N ALA A 349 -19.03 -12.66 6.93
CA ALA A 349 -20.44 -12.52 7.23
C ALA A 349 -20.60 -12.89 8.71
N GLY A 350 -20.79 -11.89 9.58
CA GLY A 350 -20.77 -12.07 11.04
C GLY A 350 -20.05 -10.98 11.83
N THR A 351 -19.53 -9.94 11.19
CA THR A 351 -19.26 -8.65 11.85
C THR A 351 -20.11 -7.51 11.27
N ASP A 352 -21.25 -7.87 10.68
CA ASP A 352 -22.40 -6.99 10.44
C ASP A 352 -23.50 -7.31 11.45
N HIS A 353 -23.19 -7.11 12.72
CA HIS A 353 -24.23 -6.67 13.64
C HIS A 353 -24.07 -5.15 13.76
N ASN A 354 -24.98 -4.49 13.04
CA ASN A 354 -25.30 -3.06 12.99
C ASN A 354 -24.80 -2.33 11.74
N ARG A 355 -25.55 -2.50 10.63
CA ARG A 355 -26.00 -1.34 9.82
C ARG A 355 -27.04 -1.60 8.73
N GLU A 356 -27.59 -2.80 8.57
CA GLU A 356 -28.69 -3.03 7.64
C GLU A 356 -29.87 -3.67 8.39
N GLY A 357 -30.90 -2.87 8.69
CA GLY A 357 -32.19 -3.41 9.12
C GLY A 357 -32.83 -2.88 10.40
N GLU A 358 -32.29 -1.86 11.06
CA GLU A 358 -33.17 -0.99 11.86
C GLU A 358 -33.64 0.13 10.94
N THR A 359 -34.85 -0.02 10.43
CA THR A 359 -35.72 1.13 10.22
C THR A 359 -35.84 1.84 11.57
N MET A 360 -34.88 2.71 11.87
CA MET A 360 -35.14 3.82 12.78
C MET A 360 -36.37 4.50 12.20
N SER A 361 -37.44 4.52 13.00
CA SER A 361 -38.55 5.41 12.77
C SER A 361 -37.99 6.80 12.40
N PRO A 362 -38.48 7.46 11.33
CA PRO A 362 -37.89 8.67 10.75
C PRO A 362 -37.89 9.89 11.68
N SER A 363 -38.14 9.74 12.98
CA SER A 363 -38.26 10.85 13.92
C SER A 363 -36.94 11.30 14.56
N HIS A 364 -35.80 10.59 14.43
CA HIS A 364 -34.58 10.89 15.21
C HIS A 364 -33.23 10.84 14.44
N ALA A 365 -33.21 11.04 13.12
CA ALA A 365 -31.95 11.38 12.45
C ALA A 365 -31.64 12.87 12.74
N PRO A 366 -30.49 13.23 13.35
CA PRO A 366 -30.16 14.63 13.56
C PRO A 366 -30.08 15.34 12.19
N ALA A 367 -30.75 16.48 12.07
CA ALA A 367 -30.74 17.28 10.86
C ALA A 367 -29.29 17.63 10.48
N LEU A 368 -28.94 17.48 9.20
CA LEU A 368 -27.63 17.89 8.69
C LEU A 368 -27.43 19.39 8.97
N PRO A 369 -26.24 19.81 9.45
CA PRO A 369 -25.99 21.21 9.73
C PRO A 369 -26.06 22.03 8.42
N ASP A 370 -26.64 23.22 8.50
CA ASP A 370 -26.72 24.20 7.42
C ASP A 370 -25.80 25.40 7.72
N ARG A 371 -25.84 26.44 6.88
CA ARG A 371 -25.08 27.67 7.10
C ARG A 371 -25.45 28.35 8.42
N ALA A 372 -26.73 28.41 8.77
CA ALA A 372 -27.20 29.05 9.99
C ALA A 372 -26.59 28.40 11.24
N ARG A 373 -26.41 27.06 11.22
CA ARG A 373 -25.67 26.35 12.28
C ARG A 373 -24.19 26.74 12.37
N VAL A 374 -23.53 27.07 11.26
CA VAL A 374 -22.15 27.57 11.27
C VAL A 374 -22.09 28.99 11.85
N GLU A 375 -23.05 29.84 11.51
CA GLU A 375 -23.16 31.21 12.04
C GLU A 375 -23.45 31.20 13.55
N GLU A 376 -24.38 30.36 14.00
CA GLU A 376 -24.67 30.10 15.42
C GLU A 376 -23.41 29.61 16.16
N ALA A 377 -22.69 28.65 15.56
CA ALA A 377 -21.44 28.14 16.09
C ALA A 377 -20.38 29.25 16.20
N ALA A 378 -20.22 30.10 15.18
CA ALA A 378 -19.26 31.19 15.19
C ALA A 378 -19.58 32.23 16.27
N TRP A 379 -20.86 32.60 16.41
CA TRP A 379 -21.33 33.47 17.47
C TRP A 379 -21.04 32.89 18.86
N TRP A 380 -21.39 31.62 19.08
CA TRP A 380 -21.13 30.94 20.34
C TRP A 380 -19.63 30.81 20.63
N LEU A 381 -18.80 30.55 19.61
CA LEU A 381 -17.35 30.42 19.75
C LEU A 381 -16.63 31.76 19.99
N SER A 382 -17.29 32.89 19.73
CA SER A 382 -16.74 34.23 19.98
C SER A 382 -16.29 34.38 21.45
N GLY A 383 -15.06 34.82 21.65
CA GLY A 383 -14.42 34.92 22.99
C GLY A 383 -14.06 33.57 23.63
N ARG A 384 -14.45 32.44 23.03
CA ARG A 384 -14.12 31.08 23.51
C ARG A 384 -12.98 30.45 22.72
N VAL A 385 -12.73 30.88 21.50
CA VAL A 385 -11.54 30.50 20.72
C VAL A 385 -10.81 31.75 20.25
N VAL A 386 -9.56 31.58 19.81
CA VAL A 386 -8.79 32.69 19.24
C VAL A 386 -9.39 33.03 17.88
N ARG A 387 -9.75 34.30 17.66
CA ARG A 387 -10.01 34.81 16.32
C ARG A 387 -8.66 34.96 15.62
N THR A 388 -8.26 33.95 14.85
CA THR A 388 -6.91 33.90 14.26
C THR A 388 -6.76 34.92 13.13
N PRO A 389 -5.58 35.51 12.94
CA PRO A 389 -5.38 36.52 11.90
C PRO A 389 -5.50 35.93 10.50
N VAL A 390 -5.88 36.78 9.54
CA VAL A 390 -5.72 36.54 8.11
C VAL A 390 -4.43 37.19 7.65
N LEU A 391 -3.53 36.38 7.12
CA LEU A 391 -2.22 36.81 6.65
C LEU A 391 -2.21 36.93 5.13
N ASN A 392 -1.42 37.85 4.60
CA ASN A 392 -1.12 37.94 3.19
C ASN A 392 0.40 38.09 3.01
N CYS A 393 0.92 37.51 1.93
CA CYS A 393 2.33 37.67 1.56
C CYS A 393 2.42 38.05 0.07
N PRO A 394 2.89 39.26 -0.27
CA PRO A 394 3.01 39.70 -1.67
C PRO A 394 3.87 38.79 -2.56
N ALA A 395 4.83 38.05 -1.98
CA ALA A 395 5.62 37.07 -2.73
C ALA A 395 4.79 35.85 -3.15
N ILE A 396 3.86 35.40 -2.30
CA ILE A 396 2.93 34.31 -2.61
C ILE A 396 1.93 34.79 -3.66
N ASP A 397 1.44 36.03 -3.56
CA ASP A 397 0.52 36.60 -4.54
C ASP A 397 1.14 36.58 -5.95
N ARG A 398 2.38 37.04 -6.09
CA ARG A 398 3.12 37.02 -7.37
C ARG A 398 3.34 35.60 -7.90
N LEU A 399 3.58 34.63 -7.02
CA LEU A 399 3.78 33.24 -7.42
C LEU A 399 2.47 32.59 -7.91
N ALA A 400 1.36 32.91 -7.25
CA ALA A 400 0.04 32.38 -7.58
C ALA A 400 -0.61 33.11 -8.77
N GLY A 401 -0.18 34.34 -9.07
CA GLY A 401 -0.87 35.21 -10.02
C GLY A 401 -2.23 35.68 -9.51
N ALA A 402 -2.47 35.59 -8.20
CA ALA A 402 -3.74 35.90 -7.54
C ALA A 402 -3.49 36.38 -6.10
N ARG A 403 -4.45 37.07 -5.49
CA ARG A 403 -4.37 37.51 -4.10
C ARG A 403 -4.61 36.32 -3.16
N ILE A 404 -3.63 35.95 -2.34
CA ILE A 404 -3.72 34.81 -1.41
C ILE A 404 -3.88 35.32 0.02
N LEU A 405 -5.01 34.96 0.62
CA LEU A 405 -5.32 35.19 2.03
C LEU A 405 -5.20 33.88 2.81
N LEU A 406 -4.45 33.90 3.91
CA LEU A 406 -4.13 32.72 4.73
C LEU A 406 -4.77 32.86 6.10
N LYS A 407 -5.83 32.07 6.39
CA LYS A 407 -6.39 31.99 7.75
C LYS A 407 -5.46 31.17 8.65
N ALA A 408 -4.79 31.83 9.59
CA ALA A 408 -3.68 31.26 10.35
C ALA A 408 -4.12 30.36 11.53
N GLU A 409 -4.86 29.28 11.27
CA GLU A 409 -5.36 28.35 12.30
C GLU A 409 -4.25 27.56 13.03
N ASN A 410 -3.00 27.62 12.55
CA ASN A 410 -1.84 27.16 13.31
C ASN A 410 -1.57 27.99 14.58
N LEU A 411 -2.12 29.21 14.66
CA LEU A 411 -2.07 30.09 15.83
C LEU A 411 -3.26 29.90 16.78
N GLN A 412 -4.19 29.00 16.48
CA GLN A 412 -5.30 28.66 17.36
C GLN A 412 -4.79 27.96 18.63
N THR A 413 -5.54 28.06 19.73
CA THR A 413 -5.29 27.25 20.94
C THR A 413 -5.21 25.76 20.61
N GLY A 414 -4.17 25.07 21.09
CA GLY A 414 -3.88 23.68 20.72
C GLY A 414 -3.16 23.51 19.37
N GLY A 415 -2.99 24.59 18.60
CA GLY A 415 -2.15 24.67 17.40
C GLY A 415 -2.85 24.24 16.09
N SER A 416 -4.18 24.20 16.06
CA SER A 416 -4.93 23.90 14.82
C SER A 416 -6.41 24.29 14.93
N TYR A 417 -7.08 24.33 13.79
CA TYR A 417 -8.52 24.60 13.67
C TYR A 417 -9.42 23.67 14.50
N LYS A 418 -8.97 22.44 14.81
CA LYS A 418 -9.73 21.44 15.56
C LYS A 418 -10.31 21.94 16.88
N MET A 419 -9.69 22.95 17.50
CA MET A 419 -10.18 23.58 18.71
C MET A 419 -11.60 24.12 18.57
N ARG A 420 -11.99 24.62 17.40
CA ARG A 420 -13.29 25.24 17.17
C ARG A 420 -14.44 24.24 17.31
N GLY A 421 -14.40 23.16 16.53
CA GLY A 421 -15.40 22.10 16.65
C GLY A 421 -15.34 21.34 17.97
N ALA A 422 -14.15 21.15 18.56
CA ALA A 422 -14.04 20.52 19.87
C ALA A 422 -14.66 21.38 20.98
N MET A 423 -14.41 22.70 20.98
CA MET A 423 -14.99 23.61 21.96
C MET A 423 -16.51 23.65 21.88
N LEU A 424 -17.08 23.68 20.66
CA LEU A 424 -18.53 23.67 20.49
C LEU A 424 -19.16 22.37 20.96
N ALA A 425 -18.68 21.23 20.45
CA ALA A 425 -19.25 19.92 20.78
C ALA A 425 -19.14 19.61 22.27
N VAL A 426 -17.97 19.81 22.87
CA VAL A 426 -17.75 19.55 24.29
C VAL A 426 -18.53 20.55 25.16
N GLY A 427 -18.62 21.82 24.75
CA GLY A 427 -19.41 22.82 25.47
C GLY A 427 -20.90 22.53 25.48
N ARG A 428 -21.46 22.01 24.37
CA ARG A 428 -22.86 21.55 24.31
C ARG A 428 -23.08 20.35 25.23
N LEU A 429 -22.20 19.35 25.16
CA LEU A 429 -22.28 18.18 26.05
C LEU A 429 -22.16 18.58 27.54
N ALA A 430 -21.32 19.57 27.87
CA ALA A 430 -21.24 20.10 29.23
C ALA A 430 -22.56 20.76 29.67
N ALA A 431 -23.19 21.54 28.77
CA ALA A 431 -24.48 22.17 29.05
C ALA A 431 -25.61 21.13 29.21
N ASP A 432 -25.53 20.01 28.51
CA ASP A 432 -26.45 18.87 28.62
C ASP A 432 -26.21 18.02 29.88
N GLY A 433 -25.24 18.40 30.73
CA GLY A 433 -24.98 17.78 32.02
C GLY A 433 -24.07 16.55 31.98
N HIS A 434 -23.40 16.28 30.86
CA HIS A 434 -22.36 15.25 30.81
C HIS A 434 -21.18 15.63 31.72
N THR A 435 -20.50 14.63 32.27
CA THR A 435 -19.36 14.81 33.20
C THR A 435 -18.01 14.44 32.57
N GLY A 436 -18.03 13.88 31.36
CA GLY A 436 -16.83 13.55 30.61
C GLY A 436 -17.09 13.25 29.14
N VAL A 437 -16.02 13.13 28.37
CA VAL A 437 -16.04 12.89 26.93
C VAL A 437 -14.96 11.90 26.52
N VAL A 438 -15.25 11.14 25.46
CA VAL A 438 -14.28 10.25 24.82
C VAL A 438 -14.02 10.75 23.40
N ALA A 439 -12.77 10.68 22.94
CA ALA A 439 -12.43 10.92 21.55
C ALA A 439 -11.38 9.95 21.05
N GLN A 440 -11.37 9.69 19.74
CA GLN A 440 -10.21 9.08 19.07
C GLN A 440 -9.51 10.12 18.21
N SER A 441 -8.18 10.08 18.16
CA SER A 441 -7.42 10.81 17.13
C SER A 441 -5.98 10.32 17.05
N THR A 442 -5.27 10.71 15.99
CA THR A 442 -3.81 10.54 15.88
C THR A 442 -3.05 11.84 16.18
N GLY A 443 -3.70 12.89 16.70
CA GLY A 443 -3.05 14.16 17.05
C GLY A 443 -4.01 15.29 17.41
N ASN A 444 -4.22 16.22 16.49
CA ASN A 444 -4.82 17.54 16.77
C ASN A 444 -6.21 17.50 17.43
N HIS A 445 -7.08 16.56 17.02
CA HIS A 445 -8.43 16.45 17.62
C HIS A 445 -8.37 15.97 19.08
N ALA A 446 -7.48 15.03 19.42
CA ALA A 446 -7.33 14.57 20.80
C ALA A 446 -6.88 15.70 21.72
N VAL A 447 -5.93 16.54 21.28
CA VAL A 447 -5.49 17.71 22.05
C VAL A 447 -6.63 18.73 22.18
N ALA A 448 -7.35 19.01 21.09
CA ALA A 448 -8.46 19.95 21.10
C ALA A 448 -9.60 19.53 22.05
N VAL A 449 -10.02 18.27 22.01
CA VAL A 449 -11.07 17.73 22.92
C VAL A 449 -10.59 17.76 24.36
N ALA A 450 -9.34 17.36 24.65
CA ALA A 450 -8.79 17.40 25.99
C ALA A 450 -8.78 18.83 26.57
N LEU A 451 -8.34 19.81 25.79
CA LEU A 451 -8.32 21.22 26.19
C LEU A 451 -9.73 21.78 26.39
N ALA A 452 -10.68 21.44 25.51
CA ALA A 452 -12.08 21.85 25.63
C ALA A 452 -12.72 21.25 26.89
N ALA A 453 -12.55 19.95 27.12
CA ALA A 453 -13.05 19.26 28.30
C ALA A 453 -12.51 19.89 29.58
N ARG A 454 -11.20 20.13 29.65
CA ARG A 454 -10.58 20.82 30.78
C ARG A 454 -11.19 22.20 31.04
N ARG A 455 -11.48 22.98 30.00
CA ARG A 455 -12.11 24.31 30.14
C ARG A 455 -13.53 24.23 30.72
N HIS A 456 -14.25 23.16 30.41
CA HIS A 456 -15.61 22.91 30.90
C HIS A 456 -15.67 22.04 32.16
N GLY A 457 -14.52 21.70 32.77
CA GLY A 457 -14.46 20.86 33.97
C GLY A 457 -14.84 19.39 33.74
N LEU A 458 -14.79 18.92 32.50
CA LEU A 458 -15.13 17.55 32.10
C LEU A 458 -13.92 16.62 32.14
N ALA A 459 -14.14 15.36 32.48
CA ALA A 459 -13.16 14.31 32.27
C ALA A 459 -12.95 14.07 30.76
N ALA A 460 -11.72 13.85 30.33
CA ALA A 460 -11.42 13.52 28.93
C ALA A 460 -10.66 12.21 28.83
N THR A 461 -11.17 11.29 28.02
CA THR A 461 -10.43 10.10 27.60
C THR A 461 -10.12 10.17 26.10
N VAL A 462 -8.85 10.03 25.73
CA VAL A 462 -8.44 10.02 24.32
C VAL A 462 -7.79 8.70 23.94
N VAL A 463 -8.33 8.08 22.88
CA VAL A 463 -7.80 6.86 22.30
C VAL A 463 -6.81 7.23 21.18
N LEU A 464 -5.53 7.02 21.45
CA LEU A 464 -4.43 7.22 20.50
C LEU A 464 -3.95 5.86 19.96
N PRO A 465 -3.36 5.81 18.76
CA PRO A 465 -2.81 4.56 18.27
C PRO A 465 -1.60 4.13 19.10
N VAL A 466 -1.34 2.82 19.14
CA VAL A 466 -0.20 2.26 19.89
C VAL A 466 1.16 2.74 19.37
N ASP A 467 1.21 3.23 18.13
CA ASP A 467 2.39 3.83 17.50
C ASP A 467 2.35 5.37 17.46
N ALA A 468 1.49 6.00 18.27
CA ALA A 468 1.46 7.45 18.42
C ALA A 468 2.85 7.96 18.84
N ALA A 469 3.36 8.96 18.10
CA ALA A 469 4.63 9.60 18.43
C ALA A 469 4.61 10.07 19.91
N PRO A 470 5.69 9.85 20.70
CA PRO A 470 5.70 10.18 22.13
C PRO A 470 5.28 11.62 22.44
N VAL A 471 5.68 12.58 21.59
CA VAL A 471 5.28 13.99 21.71
C VAL A 471 3.77 14.20 21.67
N LYS A 472 3.02 13.39 20.89
CA LYS A 472 1.56 13.50 20.81
C LYS A 472 0.87 12.90 22.03
N VAL A 473 1.43 11.82 22.57
CA VAL A 473 0.97 11.23 23.83
C VAL A 473 1.19 12.21 24.99
N ALA A 474 2.38 12.82 25.07
CA ALA A 474 2.71 13.83 26.06
C ALA A 474 1.75 15.03 25.98
N ARG A 475 1.57 15.61 24.79
CA ARG A 475 0.64 16.75 24.60
C ARG A 475 -0.80 16.45 25.01
N ALA A 476 -1.29 15.23 24.78
CA ALA A 476 -2.63 14.83 25.21
C ALA A 476 -2.74 14.72 26.74
N ARG A 477 -1.71 14.18 27.41
CA ARG A 477 -1.65 14.10 28.87
C ARG A 477 -1.50 15.48 29.52
N GLU A 478 -0.63 16.32 28.98
CA GLU A 478 -0.46 17.72 29.39
C GLU A 478 -1.75 18.53 29.20
N ALA A 479 -2.55 18.19 28.19
CA ALA A 479 -3.88 18.78 28.01
C ALA A 479 -4.90 18.33 29.06
N GLY A 480 -4.60 17.32 29.88
CA GLY A 480 -5.44 16.83 30.97
C GLY A 480 -6.22 15.55 30.65
N ALA A 481 -5.96 14.89 29.52
CA ALA A 481 -6.69 13.69 29.14
C ALA A 481 -6.05 12.39 29.67
N ARG A 482 -6.93 11.45 30.04
CA ARG A 482 -6.59 10.04 30.19
C ARG A 482 -6.30 9.46 28.80
N VAL A 483 -5.08 8.99 28.58
CA VAL A 483 -4.68 8.42 27.29
C VAL A 483 -4.81 6.90 27.30
N VAL A 484 -5.60 6.37 26.38
CA VAL A 484 -5.71 4.94 26.09
C VAL A 484 -5.01 4.66 24.76
N LEU A 485 -4.08 3.70 24.75
CA LEU A 485 -3.39 3.31 23.52
C LEU A 485 -4.05 2.07 22.93
N ALA A 486 -4.61 2.18 21.72
CA ALA A 486 -5.28 1.07 21.05
C ALA A 486 -5.16 1.15 19.53
N GLY A 487 -5.00 -0.01 18.89
CA GLY A 487 -5.00 -0.14 17.44
C GLY A 487 -3.93 0.70 16.71
N THR A 488 -3.94 0.58 15.39
CA THR A 488 -3.20 1.46 14.47
C THR A 488 -4.10 2.03 13.37
N THR A 489 -5.21 1.36 13.07
CA THR A 489 -6.22 1.86 12.14
C THR A 489 -7.25 2.75 12.84
N VAL A 490 -7.97 3.58 12.08
CA VAL A 490 -9.09 4.39 12.61
C VAL A 490 -10.21 3.49 13.14
N GLU A 491 -10.51 2.39 12.45
CA GLU A 491 -11.56 1.43 12.80
C GLU A 491 -11.28 0.74 14.14
N GLU A 492 -10.05 0.28 14.37
CA GLU A 492 -9.63 -0.31 15.65
C GLU A 492 -9.73 0.69 16.81
N ARG A 493 -9.32 1.94 16.58
CA ARG A 493 -9.42 3.00 17.60
C ARG A 493 -10.85 3.38 17.91
N LEU A 494 -11.69 3.50 16.89
CA LEU A 494 -13.12 3.79 17.07
C LEU A 494 -13.82 2.68 17.86
N ALA A 495 -13.49 1.41 17.59
CA ALA A 495 -14.04 0.30 18.35
C ALA A 495 -13.70 0.40 19.85
N VAL A 496 -12.43 0.69 20.17
CA VAL A 496 -12.02 0.88 21.58
C VAL A 496 -12.58 2.17 22.18
N ALA A 497 -12.67 3.25 21.41
CA ALA A 497 -13.27 4.49 21.88
C ALA A 497 -14.75 4.32 22.24
N ARG A 498 -15.50 3.53 21.47
CA ARG A 498 -16.89 3.17 21.81
C ARG A 498 -16.97 2.33 23.08
N GLN A 499 -16.14 1.29 23.20
CA GLN A 499 -16.09 0.48 24.42
C GLN A 499 -15.79 1.31 25.68
N VAL A 500 -14.87 2.26 25.56
CA VAL A 500 -14.54 3.18 26.66
C VAL A 500 -15.67 4.17 26.93
N ALA A 501 -16.31 4.70 25.88
CA ALA A 501 -17.48 5.56 26.00
C ALA A 501 -18.63 4.88 26.74
N ASP A 502 -18.94 3.64 26.36
CA ASP A 502 -20.01 2.82 26.97
C ASP A 502 -19.67 2.48 28.42
N ALA A 503 -18.42 2.13 28.72
CA ALA A 503 -17.98 1.76 30.06
C ALA A 503 -17.92 2.96 31.02
N ASP A 504 -17.48 4.13 30.54
CA ASP A 504 -17.37 5.35 31.34
C ASP A 504 -18.70 6.14 31.40
N GLY A 505 -19.69 5.81 30.55
CA GLY A 505 -20.92 6.60 30.41
C GLY A 505 -20.70 7.97 29.76
N HIS A 506 -19.64 8.12 28.96
CA HIS A 506 -19.23 9.39 28.37
C HIS A 506 -19.43 9.40 26.85
N PRO A 507 -20.04 10.45 26.27
CA PRO A 507 -20.26 10.57 24.83
C PRO A 507 -18.96 10.58 24.01
N LEU A 508 -19.03 9.98 22.81
CA LEU A 508 -17.94 9.97 21.84
C LEU A 508 -17.99 11.20 20.94
N VAL A 509 -16.97 12.05 20.99
CA VAL A 509 -16.80 13.22 20.12
C VAL A 509 -15.94 12.85 18.91
N ASP A 510 -16.60 12.52 17.78
CA ASP A 510 -15.90 12.17 16.54
C ASP A 510 -15.10 13.36 15.97
N ALA A 511 -13.99 13.07 15.30
CA ALA A 511 -13.07 14.08 14.78
C ALA A 511 -13.59 14.82 13.54
N TYR A 512 -14.61 14.30 12.86
CA TYR A 512 -15.15 14.87 11.63
C TYR A 512 -16.61 14.50 11.33
N ASP A 513 -17.10 13.35 11.78
CA ASP A 513 -18.48 12.87 11.57
C ASP A 513 -19.38 13.22 12.77
N HIS A 514 -19.43 14.52 13.11
CA HIS A 514 -20.23 15.05 14.20
C HIS A 514 -20.74 16.47 13.83
N PRO A 515 -22.07 16.74 13.88
CA PRO A 515 -22.65 18.01 13.43
C PRO A 515 -22.01 19.25 14.06
N ASP A 516 -21.85 19.28 15.39
CA ASP A 516 -21.21 20.40 16.08
C ASP A 516 -19.73 20.56 15.74
N VAL A 517 -19.03 19.45 15.50
CA VAL A 517 -17.62 19.52 15.11
C VAL A 517 -17.53 20.17 13.73
N VAL A 518 -18.36 19.77 12.78
CA VAL A 518 -18.43 20.36 11.43
C VAL A 518 -18.80 21.83 11.49
N ALA A 519 -19.87 22.19 12.20
CA ALA A 519 -20.32 23.57 12.35
C ALA A 519 -19.24 24.46 12.97
N GLY A 520 -18.61 23.98 14.06
CA GLY A 520 -17.51 24.70 14.69
C GLY A 520 -16.30 24.85 13.78
N GLN A 521 -15.91 23.83 13.00
CA GLN A 521 -14.82 23.99 12.03
C GLN A 521 -15.16 25.04 10.95
N GLY A 522 -16.42 25.11 10.52
CA GLY A 522 -16.89 26.10 9.54
C GLY A 522 -16.72 27.56 9.98
N SER A 523 -16.71 27.83 11.30
CA SER A 523 -16.49 29.18 11.83
C SER A 523 -15.15 29.80 11.39
N ALA A 524 -14.11 29.00 11.15
CA ALA A 524 -12.84 29.50 10.62
C ALA A 524 -12.99 30.08 9.21
N SER A 525 -13.75 29.38 8.35
CA SER A 525 -14.04 29.82 6.99
C SER A 525 -14.97 31.03 7.00
N LEU A 526 -15.98 31.05 7.86
CA LEU A 526 -16.88 32.20 8.01
C LEU A 526 -16.10 33.47 8.43
N GLU A 527 -15.23 33.37 9.44
CA GLU A 527 -14.39 34.49 9.85
C GLU A 527 -13.48 34.99 8.71
N LEU A 528 -12.95 34.10 7.88
CA LEU A 528 -12.12 34.47 6.73
C LEU A 528 -12.95 35.20 5.66
N ILE A 529 -14.15 34.71 5.33
CA ILE A 529 -15.07 35.34 4.39
C ILE A 529 -15.40 36.77 4.87
N GLU A 530 -15.84 36.92 6.12
CA GLU A 530 -16.20 38.22 6.69
C GLU A 530 -15.01 39.20 6.73
N GLU A 531 -13.80 38.71 7.03
CA GLU A 531 -12.60 39.55 7.08
C GLU A 531 -12.16 40.00 5.69
N ALA A 532 -12.28 39.13 4.70
CA ALA A 532 -12.01 39.44 3.30
C ALA A 532 -13.01 40.47 2.74
N GLU A 533 -14.30 40.29 3.01
CA GLU A 533 -15.36 41.24 2.66
C GLU A 533 -15.14 42.61 3.33
N ARG A 534 -14.88 42.65 4.64
CA ARG A 534 -14.60 43.90 5.36
C ARG A 534 -13.34 44.61 4.86
N ALA A 535 -12.36 43.87 4.35
CA ALA A 535 -11.16 44.43 3.74
C ALA A 535 -11.38 44.88 2.28
N GLY A 536 -12.62 44.81 1.75
CA GLY A 536 -12.95 45.17 0.37
C GLY A 536 -12.36 44.22 -0.67
N THR A 537 -12.00 43.00 -0.27
CA THR A 537 -11.39 41.97 -1.11
C THR A 537 -12.16 40.65 -0.97
N PRO A 538 -13.41 40.57 -1.45
CA PRO A 538 -14.21 39.35 -1.34
C PRO A 538 -13.49 38.17 -1.98
N LEU A 539 -13.73 36.96 -1.45
CA LEU A 539 -13.07 35.75 -1.94
C LEU A 539 -13.78 35.25 -3.19
N ASP A 540 -13.03 34.80 -4.19
CA ASP A 540 -13.56 33.99 -5.30
C ASP A 540 -13.62 32.50 -4.92
N ALA A 541 -12.66 32.05 -4.11
CA ALA A 541 -12.50 30.64 -3.76
C ALA A 541 -11.94 30.43 -2.34
N LEU A 542 -12.31 29.29 -1.75
CA LEU A 542 -11.76 28.75 -0.51
C LEU A 542 -11.02 27.45 -0.79
N VAL A 543 -9.78 27.35 -0.32
CA VAL A 543 -8.96 26.15 -0.48
C VAL A 543 -8.70 25.53 0.90
N VAL A 544 -9.19 24.31 1.11
CA VAL A 544 -9.23 23.68 2.44
C VAL A 544 -8.54 22.31 2.40
N PRO A 545 -7.60 22.02 3.32
CA PRO A 545 -7.00 20.69 3.42
C PRO A 545 -8.03 19.65 3.87
N VAL A 546 -8.01 18.48 3.23
CA VAL A 546 -8.98 17.41 3.47
C VAL A 546 -8.31 16.22 4.14
N GLY A 547 -8.93 15.76 5.23
CA GLY A 547 -8.71 14.47 5.86
C GLY A 547 -10.02 13.68 5.90
N GLY A 548 -10.66 13.58 7.06
CA GLY A 548 -11.99 12.97 7.20
C GLY A 548 -13.17 13.82 6.72
N GLY A 549 -12.95 14.91 5.99
CA GLY A 549 -14.03 15.73 5.41
C GLY A 549 -14.62 16.84 6.29
N GLY A 550 -14.56 16.76 7.62
CA GLY A 550 -15.28 17.73 8.48
C GLY A 550 -14.91 19.22 8.30
N GLY A 551 -13.65 19.52 7.97
CA GLY A 551 -13.22 20.90 7.71
C GLY A 551 -13.74 21.46 6.38
N VAL A 552 -13.70 20.67 5.31
CA VAL A 552 -14.23 21.09 4.01
C VAL A 552 -15.76 21.12 4.02
N ALA A 553 -16.42 20.20 4.73
CA ALA A 553 -17.87 20.26 4.93
C ALA A 553 -18.28 21.57 5.63
N GLY A 554 -17.60 21.95 6.72
CA GLY A 554 -17.85 23.22 7.40
C GLY A 554 -17.59 24.43 6.50
N ALA A 555 -16.59 24.37 5.62
CA ALA A 555 -16.32 25.42 4.64
C ALA A 555 -17.41 25.53 3.57
N CYS A 556 -17.93 24.41 3.05
CA CYS A 556 -19.06 24.40 2.13
C CYS A 556 -20.32 25.03 2.76
N LEU A 557 -20.57 24.74 4.05
CA LEU A 557 -21.69 25.33 4.77
C LEU A 557 -21.50 26.83 5.01
N ALA A 558 -20.29 27.27 5.37
CA ALA A 558 -19.96 28.69 5.52
C ALA A 558 -20.09 29.46 4.19
N ALA A 559 -19.77 28.83 3.06
CA ALA A 559 -19.87 29.42 1.72
C ALA A 559 -21.26 29.27 1.09
N ALA A 560 -22.17 28.49 1.68
CA ALA A 560 -23.49 28.25 1.09
C ALA A 560 -24.25 29.58 0.90
N GLY A 561 -24.86 29.76 -0.28
CA GLY A 561 -25.53 31.01 -0.64
C GLY A 561 -24.60 32.15 -1.08
N THR A 562 -23.30 31.90 -1.23
CA THR A 562 -22.33 32.86 -1.81
C THR A 562 -21.82 32.36 -3.16
N PRO A 563 -21.21 33.21 -4.00
CA PRO A 563 -20.56 32.76 -5.24
C PRO A 563 -19.20 32.06 -5.01
N ILE A 564 -18.78 31.86 -3.76
CA ILE A 564 -17.44 31.35 -3.42
C ILE A 564 -17.33 29.86 -3.74
N GLU A 565 -16.34 29.48 -4.53
CA GLU A 565 -16.06 28.08 -4.83
C GLU A 565 -15.21 27.41 -3.74
N VAL A 566 -15.56 26.20 -3.31
CA VAL A 566 -14.82 25.47 -2.27
C VAL A 566 -14.03 24.31 -2.86
N TYR A 567 -12.70 24.39 -2.72
CA TYR A 567 -11.75 23.39 -3.20
C TYR A 567 -11.15 22.60 -2.03
N GLY A 568 -11.45 21.30 -2.01
CA GLY A 568 -10.80 20.35 -1.09
C GLY A 568 -9.45 19.86 -1.62
N VAL A 569 -8.41 19.90 -0.79
CA VAL A 569 -7.05 19.45 -1.17
C VAL A 569 -6.64 18.23 -0.36
N GLU A 570 -6.45 17.09 -1.05
CA GLU A 570 -5.96 15.84 -0.47
C GLU A 570 -4.50 15.55 -0.93
N PRO A 571 -3.67 14.90 -0.08
CA PRO A 571 -2.37 14.40 -0.53
C PRO A 571 -2.52 13.35 -1.62
N VAL A 572 -1.62 13.38 -2.61
CA VAL A 572 -1.55 12.35 -3.65
C VAL A 572 -1.36 10.97 -3.00
N GLY A 573 -2.30 10.05 -3.25
CA GLY A 573 -2.31 8.70 -2.68
C GLY A 573 -3.07 8.55 -1.36
N CYS A 574 -3.73 9.61 -0.89
CA CYS A 574 -4.70 9.60 0.22
C CYS A 574 -5.99 10.35 -0.19
N ASP A 575 -6.38 10.23 -1.46
CA ASP A 575 -7.47 10.94 -2.14
C ASP A 575 -8.85 10.28 -1.93
N SER A 576 -9.19 9.98 -0.68
CA SER A 576 -10.44 9.28 -0.32
C SER A 576 -11.70 10.05 -0.68
N LEU A 577 -11.72 11.37 -0.43
CA LEU A 577 -12.90 12.20 -0.68
C LEU A 577 -13.08 12.41 -2.17
N ALA A 578 -12.02 12.74 -2.91
CA ALA A 578 -12.08 12.92 -4.36
C ALA A 578 -12.63 11.68 -5.08
N ARG A 579 -12.19 10.48 -4.67
CA ARG A 579 -12.73 9.21 -5.21
C ARG A 579 -14.17 8.96 -4.80
N SER A 580 -14.52 9.28 -3.55
CA SER A 580 -15.90 9.10 -3.07
C SER A 580 -16.87 10.03 -3.81
N LEU A 581 -16.45 11.27 -4.08
CA LEU A 581 -17.21 12.23 -4.90
C LEU A 581 -17.38 11.73 -6.34
N ALA A 582 -16.31 11.28 -6.99
CA ALA A 582 -16.38 10.74 -8.34
C ALA A 582 -17.25 9.47 -8.45
N ALA A 583 -17.30 8.67 -7.38
CA ALA A 583 -18.12 7.45 -7.32
C ALA A 583 -19.56 7.69 -6.87
N GLY A 584 -19.91 8.89 -6.40
CA GLY A 584 -21.23 9.21 -5.83
C GLY A 584 -21.55 8.48 -4.52
N ARG A 585 -20.56 7.87 -3.85
CA ARG A 585 -20.76 7.13 -2.59
C ARG A 585 -19.45 7.01 -1.80
N PRO A 586 -19.50 6.88 -0.45
CA PRO A 586 -18.31 6.64 0.35
C PRO A 586 -17.55 5.39 -0.09
N GLY A 587 -16.24 5.52 -0.31
CA GLY A 587 -15.34 4.41 -0.65
C GLY A 587 -14.18 4.30 0.35
N ARG A 588 -13.75 3.06 0.67
CA ARG A 588 -12.52 2.85 1.44
C ARG A 588 -11.31 2.97 0.50
N LEU A 589 -10.24 3.61 0.96
CA LEU A 589 -8.94 3.50 0.31
C LEU A 589 -8.39 2.10 0.63
N ASP A 590 -8.17 1.27 -0.40
CA ASP A 590 -7.45 0.01 -0.22
C ASP A 590 -6.05 0.30 0.33
N GLU A 591 -5.61 -0.43 1.38
CA GLU A 591 -4.27 -0.33 2.00
C GLU A 591 -3.09 -0.65 1.05
N HIS A 592 -3.36 -0.81 -0.25
CA HIS A 592 -2.39 -1.11 -1.30
C HIS A 592 -1.93 0.10 -2.12
N LEU A 593 -2.09 1.31 -1.60
CA LEU A 593 -1.41 2.46 -2.21
C LEU A 593 0.08 2.41 -1.93
#